data_AF-A0A1B7UXB0-F1
#
_entry.id   AF-A0A1B7UXB0-F1
#
_cell.length_a   1.000
_cell.length_b   1.000
_cell.length_c   1.000
_cell.angle_alpha   90.00
_cell.angle_beta   90.00
_cell.angle_gamma   90.00
#
_symmetry.space_group_name_H-M   'P 1'
#
loop_
_entity.id
_entity.type
_entity.pdbx_description
1 polymer ?
#
loop_
_entity_poly.entity_id
_entity_poly.type
_entity_poly.pdbx_seq_one_letter_code
_entity_poly.pdbx_strand_id
1 'polypeptide(L)'
;MLLTSTDAGKISLEFLLADWNIADDYRDWFTVINSRLMGESWYIVELGVEGLPDKWFMQVYDTGVCDPNYTFISPISGAEGYTDLKSLPDIIADVLVAERNSR
;
A
#
# COMPACT_ATOMS: atom_id res chain seq x y z
N MET A 1 -18.50 -14.75 7.61
CA MET A 1 -18.86 -14.26 6.26
C MET A 1 -17.55 -14.07 5.54
N LEU A 2 -17.39 -14.60 4.33
CA LEU A 2 -16.17 -14.35 3.57
C LEU A 2 -16.16 -12.87 3.20
N LEU A 3 -15.06 -12.17 3.48
CA LEU A 3 -14.84 -10.81 3.02
C LEU A 3 -14.92 -10.75 1.48
N THR A 4 -15.27 -9.63 0.84
CA THR A 4 -15.10 -9.51 -0.62
C THR A 4 -13.69 -9.02 -0.97
N SER A 5 -13.21 -9.28 -2.20
CA SER A 5 -11.94 -8.68 -2.67
C SER A 5 -11.93 -7.16 -2.54
N THR A 6 -13.06 -6.50 -2.80
CA THR A 6 -13.20 -5.05 -2.66
C THR A 6 -13.06 -4.61 -1.20
N ASP A 7 -13.66 -5.34 -0.27
CA ASP A 7 -13.53 -5.04 1.16
C ASP A 7 -12.07 -5.25 1.63
N ALA A 8 -11.38 -6.28 1.13
CA ALA A 8 -9.99 -6.52 1.50
C ALA A 8 -9.09 -5.38 1.01
N GLY A 9 -9.39 -4.84 -0.19
CA GLY A 9 -8.75 -3.65 -0.73
C GLY A 9 -8.95 -2.41 0.14
N LYS A 10 -10.16 -2.20 0.67
CA LYS A 10 -10.44 -1.07 1.57
C LYS A 10 -9.72 -1.21 2.91
N ILE A 11 -9.78 -2.39 3.51
CA ILE A 11 -9.16 -2.67 4.82
C ILE A 11 -7.64 -2.49 4.76
N SER A 12 -7.00 -3.02 3.72
CA SER A 12 -5.55 -2.85 3.54
C SER A 12 -5.15 -1.39 3.32
N LEU A 13 -5.93 -0.63 2.53
CA LEU A 13 -5.69 0.80 2.35
C LEU A 13 -5.85 1.57 3.65
N GLU A 14 -6.94 1.34 4.38
CA GLU A 14 -7.17 1.97 5.70
C GLU A 14 -6.05 1.64 6.69
N PHE A 15 -5.58 0.38 6.69
CA PHE A 15 -4.45 -0.03 7.50
C PHE A 15 -3.17 0.72 7.12
N LEU A 16 -2.83 0.80 5.84
CA LEU A 16 -1.61 1.49 5.38
C LEU A 16 -1.62 2.97 5.74
N LEU A 17 -2.76 3.65 5.54
CA LEU A 17 -2.91 5.06 5.90
C LEU A 17 -2.74 5.26 7.42
N ALA A 18 -3.33 4.38 8.24
CA ALA A 18 -3.20 4.45 9.69
C ALA A 18 -1.77 4.18 10.16
N ASP A 19 -1.09 3.18 9.58
CA ASP A 19 0.28 2.79 9.92
C ASP A 19 1.28 3.94 9.67
N TRP A 20 1.12 4.62 8.54
CA TRP A 20 1.92 5.80 8.19
C TRP A 20 1.38 7.13 8.74
N ASN A 21 0.29 7.10 9.51
CA ASN A 21 -0.38 8.28 10.05
C ASN A 21 -0.73 9.33 8.96
N ILE A 22 -1.18 8.86 7.80
CA ILE A 22 -1.61 9.65 6.66
C ILE A 22 -3.08 10.01 6.84
N ALA A 23 -3.42 11.29 6.65
CA ALA A 23 -4.81 11.75 6.71
C ALA A 23 -5.65 11.22 5.54
N ASP A 24 -6.95 11.02 5.77
CA ASP A 24 -7.89 10.50 4.76
C ASP A 24 -7.98 11.38 3.51
N ASP A 25 -7.68 12.69 3.62
CA ASP A 25 -7.60 13.63 2.50
C ASP A 25 -6.57 13.22 1.42
N TYR A 26 -5.60 12.36 1.78
CA TYR A 26 -4.61 11.84 0.84
C TYR A 26 -4.93 10.43 0.32
N ARG A 27 -6.06 9.83 0.73
CA ARG A 27 -6.47 8.47 0.36
C ARG A 27 -6.51 8.26 -1.15
N ASP A 28 -6.95 9.28 -1.90
CA ASP A 28 -7.09 9.22 -3.36
C ASP A 28 -5.76 9.16 -4.11
N TRP A 29 -4.63 9.40 -3.44
CA TRP A 29 -3.30 9.17 -4.04
C TRP A 29 -2.94 7.69 -4.13
N PHE A 30 -3.63 6.84 -3.37
CA PHE A 30 -3.41 5.40 -3.36
C PHE A 30 -4.44 4.69 -4.22
N THR A 31 -4.00 3.62 -4.85
CA THR A 31 -4.86 2.77 -5.67
C THR A 31 -4.72 1.32 -5.24
N VAL A 32 -5.86 0.63 -5.18
CA VAL A 32 -5.90 -0.83 -5.05
C VAL A 32 -5.69 -1.41 -6.44
N ILE A 33 -4.45 -1.81 -6.74
CA ILE A 33 -4.06 -2.36 -8.04
C ILE A 33 -4.71 -3.74 -8.24
N ASN A 34 -4.72 -4.56 -7.19
CA ASN A 34 -5.24 -5.91 -7.23
C ASN A 34 -5.67 -6.35 -5.83
N SER A 35 -6.68 -7.22 -5.75
CA SER A 35 -7.09 -7.85 -4.51
C SER A 35 -7.59 -9.26 -4.81
N ARG A 36 -6.81 -10.26 -4.41
CA ARG A 36 -7.01 -11.65 -4.79
C ARG A 36 -7.11 -12.55 -3.58
N LEU A 37 -8.18 -13.35 -3.53
CA LEU A 37 -8.32 -14.44 -2.57
C LEU A 37 -7.22 -15.49 -2.81
N MET A 38 -6.54 -15.86 -1.74
CA MET A 38 -5.55 -16.92 -1.67
C MET A 38 -6.06 -18.04 -0.75
N GLY A 39 -6.11 -19.26 -1.28
CA GLY A 39 -6.74 -20.37 -0.57
C GLY A 39 -8.23 -20.11 -0.32
N GLU A 40 -8.67 -20.26 0.92
CA GLU A 40 -10.08 -20.16 1.31
C GLU A 40 -10.40 -19.03 2.30
N SER A 41 -9.40 -18.31 2.85
CA SER A 41 -9.65 -17.42 4.01
C SER A 41 -8.78 -16.17 4.11
N TRP A 42 -7.97 -15.84 3.10
CA TRP A 42 -7.14 -14.64 3.13
C TRP A 42 -6.89 -14.07 1.74
N TYR A 43 -6.54 -12.80 1.68
CA TYR A 43 -6.36 -12.03 0.46
C TYR A 43 -4.93 -11.51 0.39
N ILE A 44 -4.36 -11.49 -0.82
CA ILE A 44 -3.22 -10.63 -1.14
C ILE A 44 -3.78 -9.40 -1.85
N VAL A 45 -3.49 -8.24 -1.27
CA VAL A 45 -3.81 -6.94 -1.85
C VAL A 45 -2.53 -6.26 -2.31
N GLU A 46 -2.56 -5.76 -3.54
CA GLU A 46 -1.53 -4.89 -4.09
C GLU A 46 -2.04 -3.45 -4.03
N LEU A 47 -1.36 -2.60 -3.28
CA LEU A 47 -1.57 -1.16 -3.27
C LEU A 47 -0.41 -0.46 -3.97
N GLY A 48 -0.66 0.71 -4.53
CA GLY A 48 0.39 1.59 -5.05
C GLY A 48 -0.04 3.04 -5.02
N VAL A 49 0.88 3.93 -5.38
CA VAL A 49 0.57 5.35 -5.63
C VAL A 49 0.34 5.53 -7.12
N GLU A 50 -0.70 6.27 -7.50
CA GLU A 50 -1.02 6.48 -8.92
C GLU A 50 0.17 7.11 -9.67
N GLY A 51 0.51 6.54 -10.83
CA GLY A 51 1.61 7.03 -11.66
C GLY A 51 3.01 6.55 -11.24
N LEU A 52 3.11 5.76 -10.16
CA LEU A 52 4.39 5.22 -9.69
C LEU A 52 4.41 3.69 -9.73
N PRO A 53 5.61 3.09 -9.90
CA PRO A 53 5.75 1.64 -9.98
C PRO A 53 5.84 0.96 -8.61
N ASP A 54 5.89 1.74 -7.53
CA ASP A 54 5.98 1.27 -6.15
C ASP A 54 4.74 0.49 -5.73
N LYS A 55 4.95 -0.62 -5.02
CA LYS A 55 3.86 -1.50 -4.58
C LYS A 55 4.02 -1.96 -3.14
N TRP A 56 2.91 -1.92 -2.41
CA TRP A 56 2.74 -2.64 -1.16
C TRP A 56 1.96 -3.91 -1.40
N PHE A 57 2.46 -5.02 -0.86
CA PHE A 57 1.82 -6.33 -0.85
C PHE A 57 1.38 -6.64 0.57
N MET A 58 0.06 -6.64 0.77
CA MET A 58 -0.56 -6.76 2.08
C MET A 58 -1.41 -8.02 2.16
N GLN A 59 -1.36 -8.69 3.30
CA GLN A 59 -2.19 -9.85 3.59
C GLN A 59 -3.37 -9.44 4.45
N VAL A 60 -4.60 -9.71 3.99
CA VAL A 60 -5.83 -9.44 4.73
C VAL A 60 -6.58 -10.74 5.00
N TYR A 61 -6.81 -11.06 6.26
CA TYR A 61 -7.59 -12.24 6.66
C TYR A 61 -9.09 -11.98 6.49
N ASP A 62 -9.88 -13.05 6.31
CA ASP A 62 -11.35 -12.99 6.25
C ASP A 62 -12.00 -12.41 7.52
N THR A 63 -11.27 -12.40 8.62
CA THR A 63 -11.63 -11.71 9.88
C THR A 63 -11.58 -10.19 9.78
N GLY A 64 -11.05 -9.63 8.68
CA GLY A 64 -10.85 -8.20 8.48
C GLY A 64 -9.56 -7.66 9.12
N VAL A 65 -8.67 -8.54 9.57
CA VAL A 65 -7.36 -8.15 10.13
C VAL A 65 -6.32 -8.11 9.00
N CYS A 66 -5.49 -7.07 8.97
CA CYS A 66 -4.33 -6.99 8.09
C CYS A 66 -3.05 -7.47 8.81
N ASP A 67 -2.20 -8.24 8.12
CA ASP A 67 -0.86 -8.55 8.64
C ASP A 67 -0.01 -7.26 8.62
N PRO A 68 0.55 -6.82 9.77
CA PRO A 68 1.39 -5.64 9.82
C PRO A 68 2.74 -5.82 9.10
N ASN A 69 3.17 -7.05 8.83
CA ASN A 69 4.44 -7.33 8.15
C ASN A 69 4.26 -7.36 6.63
N TYR A 70 3.71 -6.28 6.07
CA TYR A 70 3.55 -6.16 4.62
C TYR A 70 4.92 -5.99 3.92
N THR A 71 4.93 -6.26 2.62
CA THR A 71 6.15 -6.13 1.81
C THR A 71 6.01 -4.97 0.85
N PHE A 72 7.00 -4.08 0.85
CA PHE A 72 7.14 -3.05 -0.17
C PHE A 72 8.15 -3.48 -1.24
N ILE A 73 7.81 -3.23 -2.51
CA ILE A 73 8.69 -3.46 -3.66
C ILE A 73 8.68 -2.21 -4.54
N SER A 74 9.87 -1.69 -4.84
CA SER A 74 10.07 -0.64 -5.83
C SER A 74 11.16 -1.05 -6.82
N PRO A 75 10.99 -0.77 -8.12
CA PRO A 75 12.08 -0.89 -9.08
C PRO A 75 13.05 0.30 -9.03
N ILE A 76 12.73 1.35 -8.27
CA ILE A 76 13.56 2.56 -8.12
C ILE A 76 14.30 2.45 -6.80
N SER A 77 15.63 2.46 -6.84
CA SER A 77 16.44 2.44 -5.62
C SER A 77 16.43 3.82 -4.97
N GLY A 78 16.43 3.88 -3.63
CA GLY A 78 16.65 5.13 -2.90
C GLY A 78 17.96 5.84 -3.28
N ALA A 79 18.95 5.11 -3.79
CA ALA A 79 20.22 5.67 -4.27
C ALA A 79 20.11 6.40 -5.63
N GLU A 80 19.07 6.13 -6.42
CA GLU A 80 18.84 6.77 -7.73
C GLU A 80 18.20 8.17 -7.61
N GLY A 81 17.84 8.57 -6.38
CA GLY A 81 17.21 9.84 -6.07
C GLY A 81 15.67 9.80 -6.16
N TYR A 82 15.05 10.96 -5.93
CA TYR A 82 13.58 11.09 -5.75
C TYR A 82 12.97 12.15 -6.65
N THR A 83 13.52 12.33 -7.86
CA THR A 83 13.03 13.37 -8.78
C THR A 83 11.61 13.10 -9.28
N ASP A 84 11.20 11.84 -9.28
CA ASP A 84 9.85 11.36 -9.59
C ASP A 84 8.81 11.73 -8.54
N LEU A 85 9.22 12.01 -7.30
CA LEU A 85 8.30 12.32 -6.20
C LEU A 85 7.93 13.81 -6.10
N LYS A 86 8.54 14.69 -6.90
CA LYS A 86 8.39 16.16 -6.80
C LYS A 86 6.97 16.68 -7.00
N SER A 87 6.11 15.93 -7.68
CA SER A 87 4.71 16.30 -7.92
C SER A 87 3.74 15.75 -6.87
N LEU A 88 4.24 14.96 -5.92
CA LEU A 88 3.42 14.39 -4.86
C LEU A 88 3.31 15.35 -3.67
N PRO A 89 2.27 15.20 -2.84
CA PRO A 89 2.26 15.82 -1.52
C PRO A 89 3.43 15.31 -0.67
N ASP A 90 3.99 16.20 0.15
CA ASP A 90 5.18 15.92 0.96
C ASP A 90 5.04 14.64 1.79
N ILE A 91 3.89 14.42 2.43
CA ILE A 91 3.65 13.21 3.25
C ILE A 91 3.72 11.90 2.43
N ILE A 92 3.25 11.91 1.18
CA ILE A 92 3.30 10.73 0.30
C ILE A 92 4.73 10.50 -0.20
N ALA A 93 5.43 11.58 -0.54
CA ALA A 93 6.82 11.52 -0.93
C ALA A 93 7.69 10.96 0.21
N ASP A 94 7.49 11.43 1.45
CA ASP A 94 8.26 10.99 2.62
C ASP A 94 8.08 9.49 2.91
N VAL A 95 6.84 8.98 2.78
CA VAL A 95 6.53 7.55 2.94
C VAL A 95 7.29 6.72 1.90
N LEU A 96 7.24 7.11 0.63
CA LEU A 96 7.94 6.41 -0.45
C LEU A 96 9.47 6.47 -0.28
N VAL A 97 10.02 7.60 0.17
CA VAL A 97 11.45 7.74 0.50
C VAL A 97 11.83 6.77 1.61
N ALA A 98 11.04 6.70 2.69
CA ALA A 98 11.29 5.81 3.81
C ALA A 98 11.25 4.34 3.36
N GLU A 99 10.22 3.95 2.60
CA GLU A 99 10.05 2.59 2.08
C GLU A 99 11.20 2.17 1.16
N ARG A 100 11.56 3.02 0.16
CA ARG A 100 12.67 2.77 -0.78
C ARG A 100 14.04 2.70 -0.11
N ASN A 101 14.19 3.23 1.11
CA ASN A 101 15.43 3.19 1.89
C ASN A 101 15.46 2.09 2.96
N SER A 102 14.30 1.49 3.27
CA SER A 102 14.17 0.50 4.34
C SER A 102 14.71 -0.89 3.98
N ARG A 103 15.01 -1.12 2.70
CA ARG A 103 15.43 -2.42 2.12
C ARG A 103 16.57 -2.25 1.13
#